data_AF-A0A2C9KW47-F1
#
_entry.id   AF-A0A2C9KW47-F1
#
_cell.length_a   1.000
_cell.length_b   1.000
_cell.length_c   1.000
_cell.angle_alpha   90.00
_cell.angle_beta   90.00
_cell.angle_gamma   90.00
#
_symmetry.space_group_name_H-M   'P 1'
#
loop_
_entity.id
_entity.type
_entity.pdbx_description
1 polymer ?
#
loop_
_entity_poly.entity_id
_entity_poly.type
_entity_poly.pdbx_seq_one_letter_code
_entity_poly.pdbx_strand_id
1 'polypeptide(L)'
;MALLPRYIIHYLMLVPATLIIVLFSMLEKRKYRPDICGGRPACIIPIPLLDGYENRLAYAVALGSSINIIILVIFMPGNALGFEMSTWFKVLYILMQVLIACLLCLPFFICISTRHRAVGAVVNIFYCATWFGINLAECIEKNNLKELSAGMQAVIVLMALPNFVFLLSLIMYCTSMLYRCYKNKSFVHQYIAGTAKSHQVDHVRWVFKKSKEPVYQASLLKTQQKSFVGQMNTSRVLKFVAVLPFFKYPTKIVCIILVQLVATYMLSLLIISPFIWINEIIDTKLLINETKQASFFLDVNIVLRIPPNNSEEVKVIKSQIEIAENSSLVISIKD
;
A
#
# COMPACT_ATOMS: atom_id res chain seq x y z
N MET A 1 -17.60 -18.01 7.75
CA MET A 1 -16.74 -17.67 8.90
C MET A 1 -16.61 -16.16 8.88
N ALA A 2 -17.40 -15.44 9.68
CA ALA A 2 -17.44 -13.98 9.62
C ALA A 2 -16.08 -13.43 10.04
N LEU A 3 -15.41 -12.73 9.13
CA LEU A 3 -14.11 -12.14 9.41
C LEU A 3 -14.33 -10.99 10.41
N LEU A 4 -13.50 -10.96 11.45
CA LEU A 4 -13.57 -9.91 12.47
C LEU A 4 -13.48 -8.55 11.78
N PRO A 5 -14.30 -7.55 12.18
CA PRO A 5 -14.24 -6.24 11.57
C PRO A 5 -12.84 -5.67 11.75
N ARG A 6 -12.33 -5.02 10.69
CA ARG A 6 -10.93 -4.61 10.54
C ARG A 6 -10.38 -3.80 11.72
N TYR A 7 -11.22 -3.03 12.42
CA TYR A 7 -10.81 -2.32 13.63
C TYR A 7 -10.38 -3.27 14.75
N ILE A 8 -11.08 -4.41 14.96
CA ILE A 8 -10.69 -5.40 15.98
C ILE A 8 -9.35 -6.03 15.62
N ILE A 9 -9.12 -6.30 14.33
CA ILE A 9 -7.84 -6.83 13.86
C ILE A 9 -6.71 -5.82 14.15
N HIS A 10 -6.93 -4.53 13.91
CA HIS A 10 -5.96 -3.48 14.25
C HIS A 10 -5.66 -3.44 15.76
N TYR A 11 -6.68 -3.54 16.63
CA TYR A 11 -6.47 -3.59 18.08
C TYR A 11 -5.77 -4.87 18.55
N LEU A 12 -6.09 -6.03 17.98
CA LEU A 12 -5.42 -7.29 18.28
C LEU A 12 -3.96 -7.28 17.84
N MET A 13 -3.65 -6.69 16.68
CA MET A 13 -2.30 -6.55 16.15
C MET A 13 -1.48 -5.49 16.89
N LEU A 14 -2.10 -4.64 17.70
CA LEU A 14 -1.40 -3.68 18.55
C LEU A 14 -0.58 -4.38 19.64
N VAL A 15 -1.08 -5.50 20.17
CA VAL A 15 -0.38 -6.31 21.17
C VAL A 15 0.95 -6.85 20.65
N PRO A 16 1.02 -7.60 19.52
CA PRO A 16 2.31 -8.05 18.99
C PRO A 16 3.20 -6.88 18.56
N ALA A 17 2.63 -5.79 18.00
CA ALA A 17 3.43 -4.61 17.63
C ALA A 17 4.14 -3.99 18.85
N THR A 18 3.42 -3.77 19.95
CA THR A 18 3.99 -3.22 21.19
C THR A 18 5.00 -4.17 21.83
N LEU A 19 4.74 -5.48 21.84
CA LEU A 19 5.69 -6.48 22.30
C LEU A 19 6.99 -6.47 21.49
N ILE A 20 6.92 -6.34 20.16
CA ILE A 20 8.09 -6.22 19.29
C ILE A 20 8.90 -4.97 19.63
N ILE A 21 8.22 -3.81 19.79
CA ILE A 21 8.87 -2.55 20.16
C ILE A 21 9.59 -2.66 21.51
N VAL A 22 8.93 -3.24 22.52
CA VAL A 22 9.51 -3.44 23.86
C VAL A 22 10.69 -4.42 23.80
N LEU A 23 10.55 -5.54 23.08
CA LEU A 23 11.61 -6.54 22.91
C LEU A 23 12.86 -5.93 22.30
N PHE A 24 12.71 -5.14 21.23
CA PHE A 24 13.85 -4.48 20.60
C PHE A 24 14.42 -3.35 21.47
N SER A 25 13.57 -2.63 22.20
CA SER A 25 14.00 -1.62 23.19
C SER A 25 14.85 -2.23 24.32
N MET A 26 14.53 -3.45 24.75
CA MET A 26 15.33 -4.22 25.72
C MET A 26 16.63 -4.77 25.12
N LEU A 27 16.65 -5.11 23.83
CA LEU A 27 17.84 -5.62 23.15
C LEU A 27 18.90 -4.52 22.96
N GLU A 28 18.47 -3.34 22.55
CA GLU A 28 19.33 -2.22 22.20
C GLU A 28 19.88 -1.50 23.44
N LYS A 29 21.13 -1.02 23.36
CA LYS A 29 21.80 -0.28 24.45
C LYS A 29 21.84 1.22 24.16
N ARG A 30 21.57 2.03 25.19
CA ARG A 30 21.64 3.49 25.21
C ARG A 30 23.08 3.92 24.94
N LYS A 31 23.24 4.89 24.05
CA LYS A 31 24.53 5.53 23.80
C LYS A 31 24.91 6.55 24.88
N TYR A 32 23.91 7.14 25.54
CA TYR A 32 24.07 8.14 26.59
C TYR A 32 23.68 7.54 27.94
N ARG A 33 24.61 7.55 28.91
CA ARG A 33 24.53 6.89 30.23
C ARG A 33 24.33 5.36 30.17
N PRO A 34 25.37 4.59 29.80
CA PRO A 34 25.33 3.13 29.86
C PRO A 34 25.28 2.58 31.30
N ASP A 35 25.56 3.42 32.30
CA ASP A 35 25.76 3.01 33.70
C ASP A 35 24.45 2.63 34.41
N ILE A 36 23.30 3.10 33.90
CA ILE A 36 21.97 2.80 34.48
C ILE A 36 21.37 1.60 33.75
N CYS A 37 21.00 0.55 34.50
CA CYS A 37 20.32 -0.65 33.99
C CYS A 37 21.07 -1.33 32.82
N GLY A 38 22.41 -1.32 32.86
CA GLY A 38 23.27 -1.87 31.79
C GLY A 38 23.08 -1.18 30.43
N GLY A 39 22.55 0.05 30.44
CA GLY A 39 22.22 0.84 29.26
C GLY A 39 20.90 0.47 28.60
N ARG A 40 19.96 -0.23 29.26
CA ARG A 40 18.66 -0.64 28.68
C ARG A 40 17.49 -0.02 29.48
N PRO A 41 16.29 0.17 28.91
CA PRO A 41 15.89 0.14 27.49
C PRO A 41 16.47 1.28 26.66
N ALA A 42 16.80 1.04 25.40
CA ALA A 42 17.11 2.11 24.45
C ALA A 42 15.96 2.35 23.46
N CYS A 43 15.59 3.62 23.25
CA CYS A 43 14.64 3.96 22.21
C CYS A 43 15.32 3.80 20.84
N ILE A 44 14.82 2.85 20.04
CA ILE A 44 15.31 2.64 18.68
C ILE A 44 14.71 3.69 17.77
N ILE A 45 15.58 4.39 17.04
CA ILE A 45 15.17 5.33 16.01
C ILE A 45 14.68 4.49 14.82
N PRO A 46 13.38 4.52 14.46
CA PRO A 46 12.83 3.63 13.44
C PRO A 46 13.40 3.93 12.05
N ILE A 47 13.66 5.20 11.71
CA ILE A 47 14.13 5.60 10.38
C ILE A 47 15.25 6.65 10.51
N PRO A 48 16.50 6.33 10.10
CA PRO A 48 17.56 7.33 10.01
C PRO A 48 17.41 8.19 8.75
N LEU A 49 16.61 9.26 8.82
CA LEU A 49 16.28 10.10 7.66
C LEU A 49 17.46 10.95 7.14
N LEU A 50 18.32 11.45 8.03
CA LEU A 50 19.44 12.33 7.66
C LEU A 50 20.69 11.54 7.26
N ASP A 51 20.98 10.43 7.92
CA ASP A 51 22.27 9.74 7.83
C ASP A 51 22.16 8.25 7.45
N GLY A 52 20.95 7.77 7.15
CA GLY A 52 20.69 6.43 6.65
C GLY A 52 21.04 6.33 5.17
N TYR A 53 22.21 5.78 4.85
CA TYR A 53 22.62 5.49 3.47
C TYR A 53 22.57 3.99 3.16
N GLU A 54 22.30 3.16 4.14
CA GLU A 54 22.11 1.71 4.02
C GLU A 54 20.62 1.39 3.92
N ASN A 55 20.28 0.31 3.20
CA ASN A 55 18.93 -0.29 3.20
C ASN A 55 17.77 0.66 2.83
N ARG A 56 18.05 1.70 2.03
CA ARG A 56 17.09 2.78 1.67
C ARG A 56 15.82 2.27 1.01
N LEU A 57 15.96 1.29 0.12
CA LEU A 57 14.83 0.68 -0.56
C LEU A 57 13.92 -0.05 0.42
N ALA A 58 14.49 -0.74 1.42
CA ALA A 58 13.69 -1.43 2.43
C ALA A 58 12.87 -0.44 3.28
N TYR A 59 13.48 0.68 3.68
CA TYR A 59 12.75 1.76 4.37
C TYR A 59 11.65 2.38 3.50
N ALA A 60 11.94 2.60 2.21
CA ALA A 60 10.96 3.17 1.28
C ALA A 60 9.78 2.21 1.06
N VAL A 61 10.03 0.91 0.88
CA VAL A 61 8.98 -0.12 0.76
C VAL A 61 8.18 -0.24 2.06
N ALA A 62 8.82 -0.20 3.23
CA ALA A 62 8.14 -0.21 4.53
C ALA A 62 7.21 1.00 4.69
N LEU A 63 7.65 2.20 4.27
CA LEU A 63 6.79 3.38 4.23
C LEU A 63 5.64 3.23 3.22
N GLY A 64 5.89 2.62 2.06
CA GLY A 64 4.85 2.34 1.07
C GLY A 64 3.72 1.47 1.63
N SER A 65 4.06 0.38 2.33
CA SER A 65 3.05 -0.47 3.00
C SER A 65 2.34 0.30 4.13
N SER A 66 3.08 1.06 4.94
CA SER A 66 2.52 1.85 6.05
C SER A 66 1.50 2.88 5.57
N ILE A 67 1.81 3.58 4.49
CA ILE A 67 0.92 4.60 3.92
C ILE A 67 -0.35 3.98 3.36
N ASN A 68 -0.28 2.79 2.77
CA ASN A 68 -1.50 2.13 2.32
C ASN A 68 -2.45 1.82 3.49
N ILE A 69 -1.90 1.36 4.62
CA ILE A 69 -2.69 1.14 5.85
C ILE A 69 -3.31 2.46 6.33
N ILE A 70 -2.53 3.54 6.38
CA ILE A 70 -3.00 4.86 6.85
C ILE A 70 -4.08 5.44 5.92
N ILE A 71 -3.87 5.38 4.60
CA ILE A 71 -4.83 5.85 3.59
C ILE A 71 -6.16 5.10 3.78
N LEU A 72 -6.12 3.79 3.89
CA LEU A 72 -7.34 3.00 4.04
C LEU A 72 -8.09 3.33 5.34
N VAL A 73 -7.38 3.53 6.45
CA VAL A 73 -7.97 3.96 7.72
C VAL A 73 -8.64 5.34 7.63
N ILE A 74 -8.06 6.27 6.86
CA ILE A 74 -8.60 7.63 6.69
C ILE A 74 -9.80 7.66 5.74
N PHE A 75 -9.75 6.94 4.61
CA PHE A 75 -10.78 6.97 3.58
C PHE A 75 -11.95 6.04 3.86
N MET A 76 -11.74 4.99 4.64
CA MET A 76 -12.79 4.06 5.08
C MET A 76 -12.91 4.10 6.60
N PRO A 77 -13.25 5.26 7.21
CA PRO A 77 -13.60 5.29 8.61
C PRO A 77 -14.95 4.61 8.69
N GLY A 78 -14.96 3.29 8.90
CA GLY A 78 -16.17 2.60 9.27
C GLY A 78 -16.77 3.36 10.45
N ASN A 79 -18.08 3.61 10.42
CA ASN A 79 -18.83 3.99 11.61
C ASN A 79 -18.80 2.79 12.59
N ALA A 80 -17.61 2.45 13.08
CA ALA A 80 -17.32 1.23 13.82
C ALA A 80 -18.08 1.17 15.14
N LEU A 81 -18.63 2.30 15.59
CA LEU A 81 -19.35 2.42 16.83
C LEU A 81 -20.87 2.56 16.65
N GLY A 82 -21.40 2.70 15.43
CA GLY A 82 -22.87 2.81 15.22
C GLY A 82 -23.56 3.98 15.93
N PHE A 83 -22.81 4.86 16.61
CA PHE A 83 -23.31 6.01 17.35
C PHE A 83 -23.04 7.29 16.56
N GLU A 84 -24.02 8.19 16.51
CA GLU A 84 -23.86 9.54 15.96
C GLU A 84 -22.93 10.36 16.87
N MET A 85 -21.64 10.35 16.57
CA MET A 85 -20.69 11.23 17.24
C MET A 85 -20.79 12.67 16.70
N SER A 86 -20.69 13.65 17.60
CA SER A 86 -20.48 15.05 17.21
C SER A 86 -19.20 15.19 16.38
N THR A 87 -19.18 16.16 15.46
CA THR A 87 -18.10 16.38 14.48
C THR A 87 -16.72 16.48 15.13
N TRP A 88 -16.61 17.10 16.31
CA TRP A 88 -15.36 17.21 17.06
C TRP A 88 -14.83 15.85 17.51
N PHE A 89 -15.70 14.97 17.99
CA PHE A 89 -15.32 13.62 18.42
C PHE A 89 -14.92 12.75 17.22
N LYS A 90 -15.52 12.95 16.04
CA LYS A 90 -15.10 12.26 14.80
C LYS A 90 -13.66 12.59 14.42
N VAL A 91 -13.25 13.86 14.51
CA VAL A 91 -11.88 14.28 14.21
C VAL A 91 -10.88 13.65 15.19
N LEU A 92 -11.18 13.69 16.49
CA LEU A 92 -10.33 13.06 17.51
C LEU A 92 -10.24 11.55 17.33
N TYR A 93 -11.34 10.89 16.95
CA TYR A 93 -11.36 9.47 16.67
C TYR A 93 -10.48 9.11 15.46
N ILE A 94 -10.57 9.87 14.36
CA ILE A 94 -9.71 9.67 13.18
C ILE A 94 -8.23 9.88 13.56
N LEU A 95 -7.92 10.92 14.34
CA LEU A 95 -6.56 11.16 14.80
C LEU A 95 -6.02 9.98 15.63
N MET A 96 -6.83 9.46 16.55
CA MET A 96 -6.49 8.27 17.34
C MET A 96 -6.28 7.03 16.46
N GLN A 97 -7.12 6.81 15.46
CA GLN A 97 -6.98 5.70 14.51
C GLN A 97 -5.68 5.81 13.70
N VAL A 98 -5.32 7.01 13.25
CA VAL A 98 -4.05 7.24 12.55
C VAL A 98 -2.85 7.01 13.48
N LEU A 99 -2.93 7.41 14.76
CA LEU A 99 -1.89 7.13 15.74
C LEU A 99 -1.71 5.62 15.98
N ILE A 100 -2.81 4.87 16.09
CA ILE A 100 -2.78 3.41 16.21
C ILE A 100 -2.17 2.79 14.95
N ALA A 101 -2.58 3.23 13.76
CA ALA A 101 -2.00 2.76 12.50
C ALA A 101 -0.48 3.02 12.42
N CYS A 102 -0.02 4.20 12.85
CA CYS A 102 1.41 4.51 12.95
C CYS A 102 2.13 3.55 13.90
N LEU A 103 1.57 3.28 15.09
CA LEU A 103 2.13 2.32 16.05
C LEU A 103 2.21 0.90 15.47
N LEU A 104 1.21 0.47 14.71
CA LEU A 104 1.21 -0.81 14.00
C LEU A 104 2.27 -0.88 12.89
N CYS A 105 2.66 0.26 12.33
CA CYS A 105 3.68 0.33 11.29
C CYS A 105 5.11 0.41 11.85
N LEU A 106 5.29 0.83 13.11
CA LEU A 106 6.62 0.95 13.74
C LEU A 106 7.47 -0.33 13.69
N PRO A 107 6.93 -1.55 13.94
CA PRO A 107 7.69 -2.79 13.85
C PRO A 107 8.39 -2.99 12.51
N PHE A 108 7.77 -2.59 11.38
CA PHE A 108 8.39 -2.71 10.05
C PHE A 108 9.73 -1.96 9.98
N PHE A 109 9.81 -0.79 10.61
CA PHE A 109 11.00 0.05 10.60
C PHE A 109 12.05 -0.38 11.62
N ILE A 110 11.60 -0.68 12.84
CA ILE A 110 12.48 -1.09 13.95
C ILE A 110 13.24 -2.37 13.60
N CYS A 111 12.57 -3.33 12.96
CA CYS A 111 13.19 -4.59 12.56
C CYS A 111 14.25 -4.43 11.45
N ILE A 112 14.18 -3.37 10.64
CA ILE A 112 15.19 -3.05 9.62
C ILE A 112 16.36 -2.27 10.24
N SER A 113 16.07 -1.39 11.21
CA SER A 113 17.06 -0.50 11.83
C SER A 113 17.86 -1.16 12.97
N THR A 114 17.41 -2.29 13.51
CA THR A 114 18.08 -2.94 14.64
C THR A 114 19.51 -3.39 14.32
N ARG A 115 20.40 -3.36 15.33
CA ARG A 115 21.76 -3.93 15.21
C ARG A 115 21.73 -5.44 15.04
N HIS A 116 20.75 -6.10 15.66
CA HIS A 116 20.57 -7.55 15.61
C HIS A 116 19.82 -7.97 14.33
N ARG A 117 20.50 -7.85 13.19
CA ARG A 117 19.91 -8.03 11.83
C ARG A 117 19.18 -9.36 11.65
N ALA A 118 19.68 -10.45 12.23
CA ALA A 118 19.03 -11.76 12.12
C ALA A 118 17.70 -11.81 12.88
N VAL A 119 17.68 -11.35 14.14
CA VAL A 119 16.45 -11.29 14.96
C VAL A 119 15.44 -10.34 14.33
N GLY A 120 15.90 -9.16 13.89
CA GLY A 120 15.11 -8.21 13.11
C GLY A 120 14.44 -8.85 11.90
N ALA A 121 15.22 -9.53 11.05
CA ALA A 121 14.69 -10.17 9.85
C ALA A 121 13.64 -11.25 10.16
N VAL A 122 13.90 -12.12 11.14
CA VAL A 122 12.95 -13.20 11.52
C VAL A 122 11.64 -12.62 12.03
N VAL A 123 11.70 -11.68 12.97
CA VAL A 123 10.50 -11.03 13.53
C VAL A 123 9.72 -10.30 12.44
N ASN A 124 10.41 -9.60 11.52
CA ASN A 124 9.74 -8.90 10.43
C ASN A 124 9.07 -9.84 9.43
N ILE A 125 9.67 -11.00 9.13
CA ILE A 125 9.06 -12.00 8.24
C ILE A 125 7.74 -12.48 8.81
N PHE A 126 7.71 -12.86 10.09
CA PHE A 126 6.47 -13.30 10.75
C PHE A 126 5.42 -12.18 10.79
N TYR A 127 5.83 -10.96 11.10
CA TYR A 127 4.94 -9.81 11.16
C TYR A 127 4.34 -9.47 9.79
N CYS A 128 5.18 -9.36 8.75
CA CYS A 128 4.74 -9.13 7.38
C CYS A 128 3.87 -10.28 6.84
N ALA A 129 4.20 -11.53 7.14
CA ALA A 129 3.41 -12.69 6.71
C ALA A 129 2.02 -12.69 7.35
N THR A 130 1.93 -12.31 8.62
CA THR A 130 0.64 -12.17 9.32
C THR A 130 -0.22 -11.08 8.66
N TRP A 131 0.36 -9.90 8.40
CA TRP A 131 -0.34 -8.84 7.66
C TRP A 131 -0.73 -9.26 6.24
N PHE A 132 0.14 -9.98 5.54
CA PHE A 132 -0.15 -10.50 4.20
C PHE A 132 -1.35 -11.45 4.22
N GLY A 133 -1.38 -12.40 5.17
CA GLY A 133 -2.49 -13.35 5.33
C GLY A 133 -3.82 -12.66 5.64
N ILE A 134 -3.81 -11.65 6.54
CA ILE A 134 -5.00 -10.85 6.86
C ILE A 134 -5.52 -10.12 5.63
N ASN A 135 -4.64 -9.40 4.92
CA ASN A 135 -5.03 -8.65 3.72
C ASN A 135 -5.52 -9.58 2.60
N LEU A 136 -4.94 -10.78 2.48
CA LEU A 136 -5.38 -11.78 1.51
C LEU A 136 -6.79 -12.32 1.86
N ALA A 137 -7.02 -12.64 3.12
CA ALA A 137 -8.33 -13.10 3.59
C ALA A 137 -9.42 -12.03 3.39
N GLU A 138 -9.14 -10.76 3.73
CA GLU A 138 -10.04 -9.63 3.47
C GLU A 138 -10.32 -9.45 1.96
N CYS A 139 -9.31 -9.65 1.10
CA CYS A 139 -9.48 -9.53 -0.35
C CYS A 139 -10.38 -10.64 -0.92
N ILE A 140 -10.17 -11.89 -0.48
CA ILE A 140 -10.95 -13.05 -0.91
C ILE A 140 -12.41 -12.90 -0.46
N GLU A 141 -12.66 -12.50 0.78
CA GLU A 141 -14.03 -12.34 1.28
C GLU A 141 -14.78 -11.23 0.54
N LYS A 142 -14.13 -10.07 0.31
CA LYS A 142 -14.73 -8.98 -0.47
C LYS A 142 -15.05 -9.37 -1.91
N ASN A 143 -14.22 -10.20 -2.54
CA ASN A 143 -14.47 -10.69 -3.90
C ASN A 143 -15.56 -11.78 -3.95
N ASN A 144 -15.77 -12.53 -2.87
CA ASN A 144 -16.79 -13.57 -2.79
C ASN A 144 -18.21 -13.02 -2.52
N LEU A 145 -18.36 -11.71 -2.29
CA LEU A 145 -19.66 -11.06 -2.20
C LEU A 145 -20.35 -11.13 -3.56
N LYS A 146 -21.38 -12.00 -3.66
CA LYS A 146 -22.09 -12.33 -4.91
C LYS A 146 -22.79 -11.14 -5.57
N GLU A 147 -23.01 -10.07 -4.81
CA GLU A 147 -23.64 -8.83 -5.27
C GLU A 147 -22.70 -7.91 -6.05
N LEU A 148 -21.40 -8.23 -6.11
CA LEU A 148 -20.42 -7.35 -6.73
C LEU A 148 -20.17 -7.70 -8.20
N SER A 149 -20.34 -6.71 -9.08
CA SER A 149 -20.02 -6.79 -10.51
C SER A 149 -18.54 -7.12 -10.75
N ALA A 150 -18.24 -7.73 -11.91
CA ALA A 150 -16.87 -8.12 -12.27
C ALA A 150 -15.89 -6.91 -12.31
N GLY A 151 -16.35 -5.73 -12.74
CA GLY A 151 -15.53 -4.52 -12.74
C GLY A 151 -15.18 -4.06 -11.33
N MET A 152 -16.12 -4.11 -10.39
CA MET A 152 -15.87 -3.73 -9.00
C MET A 152 -14.98 -4.73 -8.26
N GLN A 153 -15.09 -6.03 -8.55
CA GLN A 153 -14.13 -7.02 -8.05
C GLN A 153 -12.70 -6.71 -8.53
N ALA A 154 -12.53 -6.35 -9.80
CA ALA A 154 -11.22 -5.97 -10.33
C ALA A 154 -10.66 -4.72 -9.63
N VAL A 155 -11.49 -3.71 -9.36
CA VAL A 155 -11.08 -2.49 -8.64
C VAL A 155 -10.62 -2.81 -7.21
N ILE A 156 -11.33 -3.67 -6.48
CA ILE A 156 -10.96 -4.08 -5.11
C ILE A 156 -9.58 -4.73 -5.10
N VAL A 157 -9.34 -5.68 -6.02
CA VAL A 157 -8.03 -6.34 -6.16
C VAL A 157 -6.94 -5.33 -6.52
N LEU A 158 -7.23 -4.40 -7.44
CA LEU A 158 -6.27 -3.40 -7.90
C LEU A 158 -5.89 -2.43 -6.78
N MET A 159 -6.83 -2.01 -5.93
CA MET A 159 -6.54 -1.20 -4.73
C MET A 159 -5.67 -1.93 -3.71
N ALA A 160 -5.82 -3.26 -3.58
CA ALA A 160 -5.02 -4.05 -2.65
C ALA A 160 -3.61 -4.39 -3.18
N LEU A 161 -3.41 -4.35 -4.50
CA LEU A 161 -2.18 -4.77 -5.18
C LEU A 161 -0.89 -4.09 -4.66
N PRO A 162 -0.83 -2.76 -4.46
CA PRO A 162 0.38 -2.12 -3.92
C PRO A 162 0.76 -2.67 -2.55
N ASN A 163 -0.22 -2.98 -1.69
CA ASN A 163 0.06 -3.52 -0.37
C ASN A 163 0.76 -4.88 -0.48
N PHE A 164 0.22 -5.75 -1.33
CA PHE A 164 0.79 -7.08 -1.54
C PHE A 164 2.21 -6.99 -2.09
N VAL A 165 2.45 -6.13 -3.09
CA VAL A 165 3.78 -5.91 -3.67
C VAL A 165 4.77 -5.42 -2.61
N PHE A 166 4.38 -4.48 -1.75
CA PHE A 166 5.28 -3.97 -0.71
C PHE A 166 5.54 -4.99 0.39
N LEU A 167 4.52 -5.72 0.87
CA LEU A 167 4.69 -6.76 1.88
C LEU A 167 5.58 -7.90 1.36
N LEU A 168 5.35 -8.38 0.13
CA LEU A 168 6.20 -9.38 -0.52
C LEU A 168 7.64 -8.87 -0.68
N SER A 169 7.81 -7.62 -1.12
CA SER A 169 9.13 -7.01 -1.26
C SER A 169 9.87 -6.92 0.08
N LEU A 170 9.17 -6.65 1.20
CA LEU A 170 9.76 -6.66 2.54
C LEU A 170 10.14 -8.07 2.99
N ILE A 171 9.28 -9.06 2.76
CA ILE A 171 9.57 -10.47 3.08
C ILE A 171 10.81 -10.92 2.29
N MET A 172 10.84 -10.68 0.98
CA MET A 172 11.98 -11.02 0.12
C MET A 172 13.27 -10.32 0.57
N TYR A 173 13.19 -9.04 0.94
CA TYR A 173 14.31 -8.30 1.48
C TYR A 173 14.82 -8.91 2.79
N CYS A 174 13.93 -9.22 3.74
CA CYS A 174 14.30 -9.78 5.05
C CYS A 174 14.88 -11.19 4.90
N THR A 175 14.33 -12.03 4.03
CA THR A 175 14.88 -13.35 3.72
C THR A 175 16.27 -13.24 3.09
N SER A 176 16.45 -12.31 2.14
CA SER A 176 17.77 -12.02 1.55
C SER A 176 18.77 -11.53 2.59
N MET A 177 18.31 -10.71 3.54
CA MET A 177 19.13 -10.22 4.64
C MET A 177 19.54 -11.35 5.59
N LEU A 178 18.61 -12.24 5.93
CA LEU A 178 18.84 -13.41 6.77
C LEU A 178 19.84 -14.37 6.11
N TYR A 179 19.67 -14.65 4.83
CA TYR A 179 20.60 -15.47 4.04
C TYR A 179 22.03 -14.88 4.03
N ARG A 180 22.16 -13.56 3.87
CA ARG A 180 23.46 -12.88 3.96
C ARG A 180 24.08 -12.97 5.35
N CYS A 181 23.28 -12.84 6.41
CA CYS A 181 23.76 -13.00 7.79
C CYS A 181 24.27 -14.42 8.04
N TYR A 182 23.54 -15.43 7.54
CA TYR A 182 23.95 -16.84 7.62
C TYR A 182 25.27 -17.08 6.88
N LYS A 183 25.38 -16.61 5.63
CA LYS A 183 26.60 -16.77 4.81
C LYS A 183 27.83 -16.09 5.42
N ASN A 184 27.67 -14.87 5.93
CA ASN A 184 28.78 -14.07 6.43
C ASN A 184 29.08 -14.31 7.93
N LYS A 185 28.31 -15.19 8.60
CA LYS A 185 28.37 -15.44 10.06
C LYS A 185 28.36 -14.16 10.92
N SER A 186 27.79 -13.08 10.39
CA SER A 186 27.73 -11.77 11.04
C SER A 186 26.28 -11.47 11.41
N PHE A 187 25.95 -11.75 12.67
CA PHE A 187 24.59 -11.60 13.21
C PHE A 187 24.31 -10.22 13.80
N VAL A 188 25.36 -9.44 14.04
CA VAL A 188 25.30 -8.10 14.65
C VAL A 188 25.99 -7.10 13.75
N HIS A 189 25.29 -6.03 13.39
CA HIS A 189 25.91 -4.91 12.70
C HIS A 189 26.67 -4.03 13.69
N GLN A 190 27.98 -3.99 13.54
CA GLN A 190 28.85 -3.16 14.35
C GLN A 190 28.82 -1.73 13.77
N TYR A 191 27.87 -0.91 14.24
CA TYR A 191 27.85 0.51 13.92
C TYR A 191 28.99 1.21 14.68
N ILE A 192 30.09 1.49 13.98
CA ILE A 192 31.20 2.30 14.52
C ILE A 192 30.85 3.77 14.27
N ALA A 193 30.40 4.47 15.30
CA ALA A 193 30.16 5.91 15.20
C ALA A 193 31.48 6.64 14.89
N GLY A 194 31.52 7.44 13.83
CA GLY A 194 32.66 8.30 13.49
C GLY A 194 33.58 7.79 12.36
N THR A 195 33.32 6.63 11.77
CA THR A 195 34.04 6.22 10.55
C THR A 195 33.42 6.91 9.33
N ALA A 196 34.27 7.55 8.52
CA ALA A 196 33.85 8.14 7.25
C ALA A 196 33.20 7.06 6.38
N LYS A 197 31.99 7.32 5.88
CA LYS A 197 31.27 6.32 5.07
C LYS A 197 32.05 6.08 3.79
N SER A 198 32.10 4.83 3.31
CA SER A 198 32.81 4.49 2.07
C SER A 198 32.49 5.44 0.92
N HIS A 199 31.21 5.77 0.72
CA HIS A 199 30.80 6.68 -0.36
C HIS A 199 31.27 8.13 -0.16
N GLN A 200 31.43 8.60 1.08
CA GLN A 200 32.00 9.93 1.36
C GLN A 200 33.49 9.93 1.03
N VAL A 201 34.21 8.86 1.40
CA VAL A 201 35.63 8.69 1.06
C VAL A 201 35.82 8.62 -0.46
N ASP A 202 34.97 7.86 -1.16
CA ASP A 202 35.00 7.73 -2.61
C ASP A 202 34.66 9.06 -3.31
N HIS A 203 33.69 9.81 -2.79
CA HIS A 203 33.36 11.15 -3.28
C HIS A 203 34.55 12.10 -3.13
N VAL A 204 35.18 12.15 -1.95
CA VAL A 204 36.36 13.00 -1.72
C VAL A 204 37.51 12.58 -2.64
N ARG A 205 37.78 11.27 -2.77
CA ARG A 205 38.78 10.74 -3.70
C ARG A 205 38.49 11.16 -5.15
N TRP A 206 37.23 11.12 -5.57
CA TRP A 206 36.82 11.57 -6.89
C TRP A 206 37.03 13.08 -7.09
N VAL A 207 36.65 13.91 -6.11
CA VAL A 207 36.85 15.37 -6.16
C VAL A 207 38.34 15.69 -6.31
N PHE A 208 39.20 15.07 -5.51
CA PHE A 208 40.65 15.28 -5.60
C PHE A 208 41.25 14.78 -6.91
N LYS A 209 40.76 13.65 -7.45
CA LYS A 209 41.20 13.15 -8.76
C LYS A 209 40.81 14.11 -9.88
N LYS A 210 39.57 14.58 -9.87
CA LYS A 210 39.03 15.50 -10.87
C LYS A 210 39.67 16.89 -10.82
N SER A 211 40.04 17.36 -9.63
CA SER A 211 40.77 18.63 -9.46
C SER A 211 42.15 18.62 -10.14
N LYS A 212 42.73 17.46 -10.41
CA LYS A 212 44.04 17.32 -11.08
C LYS A 212 43.93 17.23 -12.61
N GLU A 213 42.73 17.16 -13.17
CA GLU A 213 42.54 17.09 -14.62
C GLU A 213 42.65 18.50 -15.25
N PRO A 214 43.59 18.73 -16.18
CA PRO A 214 43.82 20.06 -16.76
C PRO A 214 42.61 20.56 -17.57
N VAL A 215 41.84 19.63 -18.16
CA VAL A 215 40.57 19.92 -18.85
C VAL A 215 39.49 20.42 -17.89
N TYR A 216 39.48 19.93 -16.64
CA TYR A 216 38.54 20.38 -15.62
C TYR A 216 38.89 21.77 -15.08
N GLN A 217 40.18 22.08 -14.89
CA GLN A 217 40.63 23.42 -14.53
C GLN A 217 40.33 24.46 -15.63
N ALA A 218 40.55 24.11 -16.90
CA ALA A 218 40.21 24.96 -18.04
C ALA A 218 38.69 25.19 -18.18
N SER A 219 37.88 24.20 -17.83
CA SER A 219 36.41 24.32 -17.84
C SER A 219 35.84 25.03 -16.61
N LEU A 220 36.47 24.96 -15.44
CA LEU A 220 36.13 25.79 -14.27
C LEU A 220 36.33 27.29 -14.56
N LEU A 221 37.45 27.64 -15.20
CA LEU A 221 37.73 29.02 -15.65
C LEU A 221 36.70 29.51 -16.69
N LYS A 222 36.21 28.63 -17.58
CA LYS A 222 35.12 28.93 -18.53
C LYS A 222 33.71 28.94 -17.89
N THR A 223 33.51 28.21 -16.80
CA THR A 223 32.19 28.06 -16.14
C THR A 223 31.82 29.27 -15.31
N GLN A 224 32.79 30.08 -14.87
CA GLN A 224 32.52 31.36 -14.20
C GLN A 224 31.70 32.35 -15.05
N GLN A 225 31.58 32.12 -16.36
CA GLN A 225 30.98 33.06 -17.31
C GLN A 225 29.61 32.66 -17.87
N LYS A 226 29.07 31.48 -17.54
CA LYS A 226 27.77 31.04 -18.07
C LYS A 226 26.71 31.01 -16.98
N SER A 227 25.65 31.79 -17.18
CA SER A 227 24.42 31.75 -16.39
C SER A 227 23.92 30.30 -16.26
N PHE A 228 23.60 29.90 -15.02
CA PHE A 228 23.06 28.60 -14.66
C PHE A 228 21.89 28.16 -15.56
N VAL A 229 21.06 29.13 -15.98
CA VAL A 229 19.91 28.92 -16.88
C VAL A 229 20.35 28.50 -18.28
N GLY A 230 21.46 29.05 -18.79
CA GLY A 230 22.02 28.68 -20.10
C GLY A 230 22.59 27.27 -20.13
N GLN A 231 23.22 26.82 -19.03
CA GLN A 231 23.72 25.46 -18.89
C GLN A 231 22.60 24.42 -18.76
N MET A 232 21.51 24.78 -18.07
CA MET A 232 20.34 23.92 -17.89
C MET A 232 19.57 23.69 -19.20
N ASN A 233 19.58 24.66 -20.11
CA ASN A 233 18.83 24.60 -21.36
C ASN A 233 19.53 23.75 -22.45
N THR A 234 20.86 23.67 -22.43
CA THR A 234 21.64 22.98 -23.48
C THR A 234 21.77 21.46 -23.28
N SER A 235 21.68 20.94 -22.05
CA SER A 235 21.90 19.52 -21.79
C SER A 235 20.58 18.76 -21.57
N ARG A 236 20.14 18.00 -22.58
CA ARG A 236 19.06 17.00 -22.42
C ARG A 236 19.46 15.86 -21.47
N VAL A 237 20.76 15.63 -21.28
CA VAL A 237 21.33 14.58 -20.41
C VAL A 237 21.33 14.98 -18.93
N LEU A 238 21.41 16.30 -18.62
CA LEU A 238 21.19 16.79 -17.25
C LEU A 238 19.70 16.75 -16.83
N LYS A 239 18.76 16.66 -17.78
CA LYS A 239 17.30 16.64 -17.50
C LYS A 239 16.77 15.31 -16.97
N PHE A 240 17.47 14.19 -17.21
CA PHE A 240 16.92 12.84 -16.95
C PHE A 240 17.77 11.98 -16.02
N VAL A 241 18.45 12.56 -15.02
CA VAL A 241 19.41 11.90 -14.12
C VAL A 241 20.83 12.01 -14.66
N ALA A 242 21.52 13.07 -14.25
CA ALA A 242 22.96 13.02 -14.18
C ALA A 242 23.34 11.91 -13.20
N VAL A 243 23.68 10.72 -13.73
CA VAL A 243 24.22 9.63 -12.93
C VAL A 243 25.60 10.07 -12.47
N LEU A 244 25.65 10.81 -11.37
CA LEU A 244 26.86 11.02 -10.62
C LEU A 244 27.18 9.67 -9.98
N PRO A 245 28.23 8.96 -10.41
CA PRO A 245 28.49 7.57 -9.98
C PRO A 245 28.66 7.42 -8.46
N PHE A 246 28.93 8.53 -7.75
CA PHE A 246 29.16 8.55 -6.31
C PHE A 246 28.03 9.26 -5.52
N PHE A 247 27.08 9.92 -6.19
CA PHE A 247 26.02 10.63 -5.49
C PHE A 247 24.90 9.66 -5.11
N LYS A 248 24.71 9.53 -3.80
CA LYS A 248 23.80 8.57 -3.19
C LYS A 248 22.65 9.35 -2.55
N TYR A 249 21.46 9.36 -3.16
CA TYR A 249 20.29 10.10 -2.64
C TYR A 249 19.92 9.73 -1.20
N PRO A 250 19.78 10.69 -0.27
CA PRO A 250 19.39 10.39 1.11
C PRO A 250 18.08 9.59 1.17
N THR A 251 17.95 8.73 2.18
CA THR A 251 16.78 7.83 2.32
C THR A 251 15.46 8.60 2.29
N LYS A 252 15.43 9.81 2.87
CA LYS A 252 14.26 10.71 2.80
C LYS A 252 13.75 10.93 1.37
N ILE A 253 14.63 11.18 0.40
CA ILE A 253 14.22 11.46 -0.98
C ILE A 253 13.63 10.21 -1.63
N VAL A 254 14.28 9.06 -1.45
CA VAL A 254 13.80 7.77 -2.00
C VAL A 254 12.42 7.42 -1.42
N CYS A 255 12.24 7.65 -0.12
CA CYS A 255 10.97 7.45 0.54
C CYS A 255 9.89 8.38 -0.04
N ILE A 256 10.15 9.69 -0.11
CA ILE A 256 9.16 10.65 -0.64
C ILE A 256 8.73 10.29 -2.07
N ILE A 257 9.67 9.92 -2.94
CA ILE A 257 9.35 9.54 -4.33
C ILE A 257 8.44 8.30 -4.37
N LEU A 258 8.76 7.27 -3.58
CA LEU A 258 7.94 6.05 -3.54
C LEU A 258 6.56 6.33 -2.95
N VAL A 259 6.49 7.11 -1.88
CA VAL A 259 5.24 7.53 -1.26
C VAL A 259 4.37 8.31 -2.24
N GLN A 260 4.96 9.25 -2.98
CA GLN A 260 4.26 10.01 -3.99
C GLN A 260 3.72 9.11 -5.10
N LEU A 261 4.52 8.15 -5.57
CA LEU A 261 4.08 7.17 -6.56
C LEU A 261 2.85 6.38 -6.09
N VAL A 262 2.88 5.90 -4.83
CA VAL A 262 1.75 5.16 -4.23
C VAL A 262 0.52 6.05 -4.08
N ALA A 263 0.70 7.27 -3.58
CA ALA A 263 -0.40 8.22 -3.40
C ALA A 263 -1.04 8.57 -4.76
N THR A 264 -0.24 8.83 -5.80
CA THR A 264 -0.74 9.08 -7.16
C THR A 264 -1.47 7.86 -7.72
N TYR A 265 -0.96 6.65 -7.49
CA TYR A 265 -1.63 5.41 -7.90
C TYR A 265 -3.01 5.27 -7.23
N MET A 266 -3.07 5.39 -5.90
CA MET A 266 -4.32 5.28 -5.14
C MET A 266 -5.32 6.36 -5.54
N LEU A 267 -4.86 7.60 -5.76
CA LEU A 267 -5.70 8.70 -6.20
C LEU A 267 -6.24 8.46 -7.62
N SER A 268 -5.44 7.90 -8.52
CA SER A 268 -5.90 7.56 -9.86
C SER A 268 -7.00 6.48 -9.84
N LEU A 269 -6.87 5.45 -9.00
CA LEU A 269 -7.90 4.42 -8.82
C LEU A 269 -9.17 4.97 -8.18
N LEU A 270 -9.03 5.88 -7.20
CA LEU A 270 -10.16 6.52 -6.56
C LEU A 270 -10.99 7.34 -7.56
N ILE A 271 -10.34 7.99 -8.52
CA ILE A 271 -11.02 8.72 -9.58
C ILE A 271 -11.69 7.77 -10.58
N ILE A 272 -11.01 6.68 -10.98
CA ILE A 272 -11.52 5.74 -12.01
C ILE A 272 -12.67 4.86 -11.50
N SER A 273 -12.63 4.44 -10.23
CA SER A 273 -13.62 3.55 -9.61
C SER A 273 -15.09 4.00 -9.78
N PRO A 274 -15.49 5.26 -9.50
CA PRO A 274 -16.87 5.68 -9.70
C PRO A 274 -17.31 5.69 -11.17
N PHE A 275 -16.39 5.95 -12.12
CA PHE A 275 -16.73 5.90 -13.54
C PHE A 275 -17.07 4.47 -13.98
N ILE A 276 -16.31 3.46 -13.51
CA ILE A 276 -16.59 2.06 -13.79
C ILE A 276 -17.98 1.69 -13.24
N TRP A 277 -18.27 2.09 -12.00
CA TRP A 277 -19.56 1.81 -11.37
C TRP A 277 -20.75 2.46 -12.10
N ILE A 278 -20.62 3.72 -12.50
CA ILE A 278 -21.66 4.44 -13.26
C ILE A 278 -21.92 3.74 -14.59
N ASN A 279 -20.87 3.33 -15.31
CA ASN A 279 -21.01 2.63 -16.59
C ASN A 279 -21.74 1.29 -16.42
N GLU A 280 -21.40 0.50 -15.40
CA GLU A 280 -22.09 -0.76 -15.12
C GLU A 280 -23.57 -0.55 -14.74
N ILE A 281 -23.90 0.53 -14.03
CA ILE A 281 -25.29 0.89 -13.73
C ILE A 281 -26.07 1.29 -14.98
N ILE A 282 -25.43 2.00 -15.91
CA ILE A 282 -26.07 2.40 -17.16
C ILE A 282 -26.34 1.15 -18.02
N ASP A 283 -25.36 0.26 -18.15
CA ASP A 283 -25.49 -0.97 -18.95
C ASP A 283 -26.59 -1.89 -18.40
N THR A 284 -26.65 -2.08 -17.07
CA THR A 284 -27.71 -2.87 -16.43
C THR A 284 -29.10 -2.25 -16.63
N LYS A 285 -29.23 -0.93 -16.50
CA LYS A 285 -30.50 -0.22 -16.76
C LYS A 285 -30.93 -0.32 -18.22
N LEU A 286 -29.98 -0.26 -19.16
CA LEU A 286 -30.26 -0.37 -20.59
C LEU A 286 -30.75 -1.78 -20.94
N LEU A 287 -30.12 -2.83 -20.42
CA LEU A 287 -30.56 -4.22 -20.58
C LEU A 287 -31.95 -4.48 -19.97
N ILE A 288 -32.25 -3.90 -18.80
CA ILE A 288 -33.60 -4.00 -18.19
C ILE A 288 -34.65 -3.29 -19.05
N ASN A 289 -34.29 -2.17 -19.69
CA ASN A 289 -35.24 -1.45 -20.54
C ASN A 289 -35.52 -2.20 -21.85
N GLU A 290 -34.49 -2.80 -22.47
CA GLU A 290 -34.65 -3.64 -23.67
C GLU A 290 -35.46 -4.91 -23.38
N THR A 291 -35.26 -5.56 -22.23
CA THR A 291 -36.03 -6.74 -21.84
C THR A 291 -37.49 -6.41 -21.53
N LYS A 292 -37.78 -5.29 -20.85
CA LYS A 292 -39.15 -4.81 -20.66
C LYS A 292 -39.82 -4.49 -22.00
N GLN A 293 -39.11 -3.84 -22.91
CA GLN A 293 -39.64 -3.52 -24.23
C GLN A 293 -39.91 -4.79 -25.05
N ALA A 294 -39.02 -5.78 -25.00
CA ALA A 294 -39.20 -7.09 -25.64
C ALA A 294 -40.40 -7.87 -25.07
N SER A 295 -40.58 -7.86 -23.74
CA SER A 295 -41.75 -8.49 -23.08
C SER A 295 -43.08 -7.84 -23.50
N PHE A 296 -43.11 -6.50 -23.58
CA PHE A 296 -44.27 -5.76 -24.06
C PHE A 296 -44.63 -6.10 -25.51
N PHE A 297 -43.64 -6.24 -26.40
CA PHE A 297 -43.89 -6.65 -27.79
C PHE A 297 -44.38 -8.10 -27.90
N LEU A 298 -43.95 -8.99 -27.00
CA LEU A 298 -44.39 -10.39 -26.97
C LEU A 298 -45.84 -10.50 -26.48
N ASP A 299 -46.22 -9.75 -25.45
CA ASP A 299 -47.61 -9.68 -24.96
C ASP A 299 -48.57 -9.13 -26.02
N VAL A 300 -48.17 -8.06 -26.74
CA VAL A 300 -48.99 -7.48 -27.81
C VAL A 300 -49.15 -8.46 -28.98
N ASN A 301 -48.11 -9.22 -29.35
CA ASN A 301 -48.19 -10.21 -30.42
C ASN A 301 -49.02 -11.45 -30.04
N ILE A 302 -49.01 -11.87 -28.78
CA ILE A 302 -49.86 -12.97 -28.28
C ILE A 302 -51.33 -12.54 -28.30
N VAL A 303 -51.65 -11.31 -27.88
CA VAL A 303 -53.02 -10.79 -27.89
C VAL A 303 -53.58 -10.64 -29.31
N LEU A 304 -52.74 -10.32 -30.30
CA LEU A 304 -53.15 -10.18 -31.70
C LEU A 304 -53.29 -11.52 -32.46
N ARG A 305 -52.82 -12.64 -31.91
CA ARG A 305 -52.80 -13.95 -32.59
C ARG A 305 -53.86 -14.94 -32.13
N ILE A 306 -54.69 -14.58 -31.14
CA ILE A 306 -55.74 -15.46 -30.60
C ILE A 306 -57.07 -15.16 -31.31
N PRO A 307 -57.58 -16.04 -32.19
CA PRO A 307 -58.98 -15.98 -32.62
C PRO A 307 -59.91 -16.35 -31.45
N PRO A 308 -61.12 -15.78 -31.36
CA PRO A 308 -61.90 -15.69 -30.13
C PRO A 308 -62.57 -16.98 -29.63
N ASN A 309 -62.11 -18.19 -30.02
CA ASN A 309 -62.92 -19.40 -29.81
C ASN A 309 -62.31 -20.57 -29.02
N ASN A 310 -61.07 -20.49 -28.50
CA ASN A 310 -60.51 -21.57 -27.66
C ASN A 310 -60.07 -21.06 -26.29
N SER A 311 -60.95 -21.21 -25.29
CA SER A 311 -60.79 -20.74 -23.92
C SER A 311 -59.88 -21.61 -23.03
N GLU A 312 -59.49 -22.80 -23.47
CA GLU A 312 -58.63 -23.70 -22.70
C GLU A 312 -57.13 -23.51 -22.97
N GLU A 313 -56.71 -23.19 -24.21
CA GLU A 313 -55.29 -22.97 -24.55
C GLU A 313 -54.73 -21.69 -23.90
N VAL A 314 -55.59 -20.68 -23.68
CA VAL A 314 -55.20 -19.44 -22.99
C VAL A 314 -54.88 -19.67 -21.52
N LYS A 315 -55.53 -20.65 -20.85
CA LYS A 315 -55.22 -21.00 -19.45
C LYS A 315 -53.88 -21.74 -19.34
N VAL A 316 -53.58 -22.61 -20.30
CA VAL A 316 -52.31 -23.37 -20.30
C VAL A 316 -51.13 -22.43 -20.55
N ILE A 317 -51.24 -21.51 -21.51
CA ILE A 317 -50.18 -20.55 -21.82
C ILE A 317 -49.99 -19.54 -20.67
N LYS A 318 -51.07 -19.03 -20.06
CA LYS A 318 -50.96 -18.19 -18.85
C LYS A 318 -50.28 -18.93 -17.70
N SER A 319 -50.59 -20.20 -17.47
CA SER A 319 -49.95 -20.99 -16.42
C SER A 319 -48.45 -21.22 -16.68
N GLN A 320 -48.03 -21.38 -17.94
CA GLN A 320 -46.61 -21.56 -18.27
C GLN A 320 -45.82 -20.26 -18.22
N ILE A 321 -46.45 -19.13 -18.58
CA ILE A 321 -45.86 -17.80 -18.42
C ILE A 321 -45.74 -17.44 -16.93
N GLU A 322 -46.74 -17.76 -16.11
CA GLU A 322 -46.71 -17.54 -14.65
C GLU A 322 -45.66 -18.44 -13.95
N ILE A 323 -45.39 -19.64 -14.48
CA ILE A 323 -44.27 -20.50 -14.04
C ILE A 323 -42.91 -19.90 -14.47
N ALA A 324 -42.82 -19.33 -15.67
CA ALA A 324 -41.60 -18.67 -16.16
C ALA A 324 -41.29 -17.36 -15.43
N GLU A 325 -42.31 -16.53 -15.15
CA GLU A 325 -42.20 -15.32 -14.32
C GLU A 325 -41.82 -15.66 -12.89
N ASN A 326 -42.41 -16.70 -12.29
CA ASN A 326 -42.00 -17.12 -10.94
C ASN A 326 -40.58 -17.69 -10.90
N SER A 327 -40.11 -18.38 -11.95
CA SER A 327 -38.73 -18.86 -12.02
C SER A 327 -37.68 -17.75 -12.23
N SER A 328 -38.06 -16.65 -12.91
CA SER A 328 -37.21 -15.47 -13.08
C SER A 328 -37.31 -14.49 -11.89
N LEU A 329 -38.45 -14.42 -11.21
CA LEU A 329 -38.62 -13.70 -9.93
C LEU A 329 -37.94 -14.41 -8.76
N VAL A 330 -37.79 -15.74 -8.76
CA VAL A 330 -36.99 -16.45 -7.72
C VAL A 330 -35.50 -16.09 -7.80
N ILE A 331 -35.01 -15.59 -8.94
CA ILE A 331 -33.67 -15.00 -9.08
C ILE A 331 -33.62 -13.55 -8.54
N SER A 332 -34.78 -12.89 -8.37
CA SER A 332 -34.91 -11.48 -7.97
C SER A 332 -35.53 -11.22 -6.58
N ILE A 333 -36.10 -12.21 -5.89
CA ILE A 333 -36.75 -12.03 -4.56
C ILE A 333 -35.92 -12.66 -3.42
N LYS A 334 -34.60 -12.60 -3.52
CA LYS A 334 -33.74 -12.88 -2.36
C LYS A 334 -32.72 -11.78 -2.15
N ASP A 335 -33.23 -10.54 -2.12
CA ASP A 335 -32.63 -9.39 -1.47
C ASP A 335 -33.63 -8.81 -0.46
#